data_AF-A0AA90UF45-F1
#
_entry.id   AF-A0AA90UF45-F1
#
_cell.length_a   1.000
_cell.length_b   1.000
_cell.length_c   1.000
_cell.angle_alpha   90.00
_cell.angle_beta   90.00
_cell.angle_gamma   90.00
#
_symmetry.space_group_name_H-M   'P 1'
#
loop_
_entity.id
_entity.type
_entity.pdbx_description
1 polymer ?
#
loop_
_entity_poly.entity_id
_entity_poly.type
_entity_poly.pdbx_seq_one_letter_code
_entity_poly.pdbx_strand_id
1 'polypeptide(L)'
;MNGLIKIAGVQYAVNPSHEKGADITSQEQQKTIEFLTMLDRKRPSITIKPEPTNKTDEEAFVARFMSYKIGYVRNLDKYKELALASLKASGRGYFRAHIAKVFIDKNGYFLVTPEIEPTQIVPIVHKDYWKQWETDLPLYPMTEEFLCIEDSVMMMKDILGKEELTSDDEEELMEYTKALVTTGKHALWHEAKEGMESIIITMEAKEGDKMRYMVNEIEHLLASMGNEWRLKKLREKWLPSILSAQEADRAWHDWLLLKGATCHELENLQMMSWLEELETELSNISALAHYSNDDEAAMLIRAHYTRIPLDKFRQLLTAFVIRDRLRKRLGLPTNDFPPTPSLSSQMENYLIDTIIKYSQTLSKREDVEVLQRFIYHEISYLPPEYKHQVDNLTERFLSEEARQGLQIKAIHEQTEALKEVAMKPTIKAEHYHAGSSTFDDHSKHLHFDHQATGDSPLLPTEI
;
A
#
# COMPACT_ATOMS: atom_id res chain seq x y z
N MET A 1 7.61 -37.99 12.84
CA MET A 1 8.79 -37.14 13.13
C MET A 1 8.46 -35.73 12.66
N ASN A 2 8.28 -34.86 13.64
CA ASN A 2 7.52 -33.61 13.61
C ASN A 2 8.13 -32.59 12.66
N GLY A 3 7.31 -31.83 11.94
CA GLY A 3 7.67 -30.77 10.97
C GLY A 3 8.40 -29.56 11.58
N LEU A 4 9.39 -29.81 12.44
CA LEU A 4 10.22 -28.82 13.09
C LEU A 4 11.44 -28.53 12.21
N ILE A 5 11.78 -27.26 12.11
CA ILE A 5 12.97 -26.77 11.38
C ILE A 5 14.06 -26.49 12.41
N LYS A 6 15.28 -27.00 12.19
CA LYS A 6 16.41 -26.75 13.07
C LYS A 6 17.15 -25.48 12.67
N ILE A 7 17.26 -24.54 13.62
CA ILE A 7 18.06 -23.33 13.49
C ILE A 7 19.38 -23.50 14.25
N ALA A 8 20.50 -23.36 13.55
CA ALA A 8 21.86 -23.55 14.04
C ALA A 8 22.74 -22.32 13.77
N GLY A 9 23.98 -22.34 14.26
CA GLY A 9 24.93 -21.23 14.05
C GLY A 9 24.60 -19.99 14.87
N VAL A 10 23.89 -20.15 15.99
CA VAL A 10 23.48 -19.06 16.90
C VAL A 10 24.69 -18.29 17.42
N GLN A 11 25.79 -18.99 17.71
CA GLN A 11 27.03 -18.39 18.16
C GLN A 11 27.63 -17.39 17.17
N TYR A 12 27.51 -17.64 15.86
CA TYR A 12 27.99 -16.72 14.83
C TYR A 12 27.04 -15.53 14.64
N ALA A 13 25.74 -15.76 14.87
CA ALA A 13 24.73 -14.73 14.74
C ALA A 13 24.80 -13.72 15.89
N VAL A 14 24.98 -14.20 17.12
CA VAL A 14 25.10 -13.38 18.34
C VAL A 14 26.49 -12.72 18.47
N ASN A 15 27.51 -13.28 17.82
CA ASN A 15 28.87 -12.75 17.78
C ASN A 15 29.28 -12.44 16.33
N PRO A 16 28.77 -11.34 15.73
CA PRO A 16 28.95 -11.05 14.30
C PRO A 16 30.39 -10.74 13.90
N SER A 17 31.25 -10.38 14.87
CA SER A 17 32.68 -10.13 14.66
C SER A 17 33.54 -11.40 14.73
N HIS A 18 32.95 -12.56 15.06
CA HIS A 18 33.68 -13.80 15.23
C HIS A 18 34.06 -14.41 13.87
N GLU A 19 35.34 -14.69 13.66
CA GLU A 19 35.83 -15.33 12.44
C GLU A 19 35.54 -16.83 12.41
N LYS A 20 34.91 -17.29 11.32
CA LYS A 20 34.57 -18.71 11.16
C LYS A 20 35.84 -19.58 11.15
N GLY A 21 35.96 -20.45 12.15
CA GLY A 21 37.08 -21.38 12.30
C GLY A 21 38.07 -21.00 13.40
N ALA A 22 37.95 -19.81 13.97
CA ALA A 22 38.63 -19.45 15.21
C ALA A 22 37.97 -20.12 16.43
N ASP A 23 38.73 -20.28 17.51
CA ASP A 23 38.19 -20.77 18.77
C ASP A 23 37.28 -19.70 19.40
N ILE A 24 36.06 -20.10 19.76
CA ILE A 24 35.09 -19.21 20.43
C ILE A 24 35.60 -18.91 21.83
N THR A 25 35.77 -17.63 22.14
CA THR A 25 36.21 -17.15 23.45
C THR A 25 35.17 -17.43 24.54
N SER A 26 35.59 -17.49 25.81
CA SER A 26 34.66 -17.70 26.92
C SER A 26 33.57 -16.62 27.00
N GLN A 27 33.87 -15.38 26.60
CA GLN A 27 32.91 -14.29 26.56
C GLN A 27 31.85 -14.49 25.47
N GLU A 28 32.26 -14.89 24.26
CA GLU A 28 31.34 -15.19 23.15
C GLU A 28 30.48 -16.43 23.45
N GLN A 29 31.05 -17.44 24.12
CA GLN A 29 30.31 -18.61 24.59
C GLN A 29 29.24 -18.20 25.62
N GLN A 30 29.61 -17.40 26.60
CA GLN A 30 28.69 -16.91 27.63
C GLN A 30 27.55 -16.11 26.99
N LYS A 31 27.86 -15.19 26.06
CA LYS A 31 26.85 -14.42 25.32
C LYS A 31 25.89 -15.32 24.53
N THR A 32 26.39 -16.39 23.92
CA THR A 32 25.57 -17.37 23.20
C THR A 32 24.63 -18.11 24.15
N ILE A 33 25.13 -18.55 25.30
CA ILE A 33 24.35 -19.26 26.33
C ILE A 33 23.27 -18.36 26.91
N GLU A 34 23.60 -17.11 27.24
CA GLU A 34 22.64 -16.10 27.74
C GLU A 34 21.53 -15.85 26.73
N PHE A 35 21.88 -15.68 25.46
CA PHE A 35 20.91 -15.48 24.39
C PHE A 35 19.98 -16.69 24.21
N LEU A 36 20.52 -17.91 24.18
CA LEU A 36 19.70 -19.13 24.10
C LEU A 36 18.80 -19.31 25.33
N THR A 37 19.29 -18.94 26.51
CA THR A 37 18.49 -18.98 27.75
C THR A 37 17.33 -17.99 27.68
N MET A 38 17.57 -16.78 27.14
CA MET A 38 16.52 -15.80 26.88
C MET A 38 15.48 -16.37 25.90
N LEU A 39 15.91 -16.98 24.79
CA LEU A 39 15.00 -17.60 23.83
C LEU A 39 14.16 -18.73 24.44
N ASP A 40 14.73 -19.58 25.30
CA ASP A 40 13.97 -20.67 25.92
C ASP A 40 12.90 -20.15 26.88
N ARG A 41 13.20 -19.05 27.59
CA ARG A 41 12.28 -18.39 28.51
C ARG A 41 11.16 -17.64 27.78
N LYS A 42 11.51 -16.78 26.81
CA LYS A 42 10.56 -15.88 26.14
C LYS A 42 9.83 -16.55 24.97
N ARG A 43 10.49 -17.47 24.26
CA ARG A 43 9.99 -18.14 23.03
C ARG A 43 9.29 -17.18 22.06
N PRO A 44 9.95 -16.08 21.66
CA PRO A 44 9.34 -15.12 20.75
C PRO A 44 9.02 -15.74 19.40
N SER A 45 8.13 -15.08 18.66
CA SER A 45 7.99 -15.33 17.23
C SER A 45 9.23 -14.83 16.49
N ILE A 46 9.65 -15.59 15.49
CA ILE A 46 10.80 -15.26 14.66
C ILE A 46 10.43 -15.30 13.19
N THR A 47 11.29 -14.74 12.35
CA THR A 47 11.11 -14.78 10.90
C THR A 47 12.21 -15.61 10.27
N ILE A 48 11.86 -16.38 9.23
CA ILE A 48 12.83 -17.15 8.45
C ILE A 48 12.70 -16.78 6.98
N LYS A 49 13.82 -16.40 6.37
CA LYS A 49 13.86 -15.96 4.97
C LYS A 49 15.13 -16.38 4.23
N PRO A 50 15.07 -16.53 2.90
CA PRO A 50 16.26 -16.74 2.08
C PRO A 50 17.26 -15.58 2.24
N GLU A 51 18.55 -15.89 2.28
CA GLU A 51 19.65 -14.94 2.34
C GLU A 51 20.54 -15.10 1.09
N PRO A 52 20.13 -14.54 -0.07
CA PRO A 52 20.86 -14.69 -1.32
C PRO A 52 22.24 -13.98 -1.31
N THR A 53 22.48 -13.11 -0.32
CA THR A 53 23.76 -12.42 -0.13
C THR A 53 24.76 -13.22 0.71
N ASN A 54 24.39 -14.43 1.14
CA ASN A 54 25.29 -15.28 1.91
C ASN A 54 26.47 -15.74 1.04
N LYS A 55 27.68 -15.38 1.44
CA LYS A 55 28.90 -15.67 0.68
C LYS A 55 29.28 -17.16 0.65
N THR A 56 28.62 -18.00 1.45
CA THR A 56 29.01 -19.40 1.65
C THR A 56 27.95 -20.42 1.22
N ASP A 57 26.69 -20.03 1.14
CA ASP A 57 25.57 -20.89 0.72
C ASP A 57 24.48 -20.01 0.09
N GLU A 58 24.38 -20.03 -1.24
CA GLU A 58 23.39 -19.22 -1.99
C GLU A 58 21.93 -19.60 -1.67
N GLU A 59 21.71 -20.78 -1.08
CA GLU A 59 20.40 -21.26 -0.64
C GLU A 59 20.21 -21.14 0.88
N ALA A 60 21.01 -20.31 1.55
CA ALA A 60 20.90 -20.10 2.98
C ALA A 60 19.53 -19.52 3.35
N PHE A 61 18.96 -20.03 4.45
CA PHE A 61 17.82 -19.40 5.12
C PHE A 61 18.28 -18.88 6.47
N VAL A 62 18.04 -17.61 6.73
CA VAL A 62 18.41 -16.93 7.98
C VAL A 62 17.19 -16.77 8.87
N ALA A 63 17.36 -17.04 10.16
CA ALA A 63 16.38 -16.77 11.21
C ALA A 63 16.67 -15.41 11.86
N ARG A 64 15.62 -14.61 12.10
CA ARG A 64 15.75 -13.28 12.72
C ARG A 64 14.78 -13.05 13.86
N PHE A 65 15.23 -12.23 14.80
CA PHE A 65 14.45 -11.69 15.91
C PHE A 65 14.92 -10.27 16.19
N MET A 66 13.99 -9.33 16.37
CA MET A 66 14.28 -7.89 16.50
C MET A 66 15.18 -7.38 15.34
N SER A 67 14.96 -7.87 14.11
CA SER A 67 15.75 -7.56 12.91
C SER A 67 17.19 -8.08 12.91
N TYR A 68 17.68 -8.64 14.02
CA TYR A 68 19.00 -9.26 14.11
C TYR A 68 18.99 -10.71 13.64
N LYS A 69 20.09 -11.15 13.01
CA LYS A 69 20.31 -12.56 12.73
C LYS A 69 20.47 -13.31 14.04
N ILE A 70 19.79 -14.43 14.18
CA ILE A 70 19.86 -15.29 15.37
C ILE A 70 20.22 -16.74 15.06
N GLY A 71 20.41 -17.05 13.77
CA GLY A 71 20.90 -18.33 13.30
C GLY A 71 20.48 -18.58 11.85
N TYR A 72 20.74 -19.80 11.39
CA TYR A 72 20.44 -20.26 10.04
C TYR A 72 19.72 -21.59 10.08
N VAL A 73 18.84 -21.83 9.10
CA VAL A 73 18.29 -23.18 8.89
C VAL A 73 19.46 -24.13 8.63
N ARG A 74 19.50 -25.22 9.39
CA ARG A 74 20.56 -26.21 9.25
C ARG A 74 20.58 -26.74 7.82
N ASN A 75 21.76 -26.74 7.21
CA ASN A 75 22.00 -27.24 5.87
C ASN A 75 21.93 -28.78 5.82
N LEU A 76 20.71 -29.31 5.92
CA LEU A 76 20.32 -30.67 5.61
C LEU A 76 19.07 -30.57 4.75
N ASP A 77 19.01 -31.35 3.67
CA ASP A 77 17.96 -31.28 2.65
C ASP A 77 16.56 -31.30 3.27
N LYS A 78 16.30 -32.19 4.23
CA LYS A 78 15.04 -32.26 4.96
C LYS A 78 14.61 -30.92 5.58
N TYR A 79 15.52 -30.16 6.20
CA TYR A 79 15.17 -28.88 6.82
C TYR A 79 15.00 -27.77 5.78
N LYS A 80 15.81 -27.77 4.72
CA LYS A 80 15.63 -26.87 3.57
C LYS A 80 14.29 -27.12 2.88
N GLU A 81 13.91 -28.38 2.66
CA GLU A 81 12.62 -28.78 2.09
C GLU A 81 11.44 -28.32 2.94
N LEU A 82 11.51 -28.48 4.27
CA LEU A 82 10.48 -27.99 5.19
C LEU A 82 10.37 -26.46 5.16
N ALA A 83 11.50 -25.76 5.17
CA ALA A 83 11.53 -24.30 5.05
C ALA A 83 10.94 -23.83 3.71
N LEU A 84 11.32 -24.46 2.60
CA LEU A 84 10.81 -24.16 1.27
C LEU A 84 9.32 -24.47 1.13
N ALA A 85 8.85 -25.59 1.70
CA ALA A 85 7.43 -25.93 1.69
C ALA A 85 6.61 -24.91 2.47
N SER A 86 7.11 -24.48 3.64
CA SER A 86 6.47 -23.45 4.46
C SER A 86 6.44 -22.10 3.75
N LEU A 87 7.55 -21.72 3.12
CA LEU A 87 7.67 -20.52 2.29
C LEU A 87 6.67 -20.53 1.12
N LYS A 88 6.57 -21.65 0.40
CA LYS A 88 5.62 -21.81 -0.71
C LYS A 88 4.18 -21.74 -0.23
N ALA A 89 3.89 -22.33 0.93
CA ALA A 89 2.56 -22.32 1.53
C ALA A 89 2.16 -20.93 2.03
N SER A 90 3.10 -20.15 2.59
CA SER A 90 2.83 -18.77 3.01
C SER A 90 2.59 -17.82 1.83
N GLY A 91 3.05 -18.18 0.63
CA GLY A 91 2.98 -17.32 -0.56
C GLY A 91 3.92 -16.11 -0.49
N ARG A 92 4.69 -15.98 0.60
CA ARG A 92 5.60 -14.86 0.89
C ARG A 92 7.04 -15.35 0.75
N GLY A 93 7.99 -14.44 0.51
CA GLY A 93 9.41 -14.81 0.49
C GLY A 93 10.07 -14.85 1.87
N TYR A 94 9.25 -15.04 2.91
CA TYR A 94 9.62 -15.46 4.25
C TYR A 94 8.47 -16.27 4.86
N PHE A 95 8.70 -16.89 6.00
CA PHE A 95 7.62 -17.43 6.84
C PHE A 95 7.91 -17.14 8.31
N ARG A 96 6.85 -16.97 9.10
CA ARG A 96 6.96 -16.81 10.55
C ARG A 96 7.14 -18.18 11.19
N ALA A 97 7.78 -18.22 12.35
CA ALA A 97 7.92 -19.45 13.09
C ALA A 97 7.98 -19.21 14.59
N HIS A 98 7.37 -20.12 15.34
CA HIS A 98 7.45 -20.13 16.80
C HIS A 98 8.56 -21.04 17.28
N ILE A 99 9.25 -20.62 18.33
CA ILE A 99 10.28 -21.44 18.99
C ILE A 99 9.62 -22.56 19.78
N ALA A 100 9.78 -23.79 19.29
CA ALA A 100 9.22 -24.99 19.91
C ALA A 100 10.11 -25.54 21.03
N LYS A 101 11.43 -25.52 20.83
CA LYS A 101 12.40 -26.06 21.79
C LYS A 101 13.78 -25.44 21.61
N VAL A 102 14.46 -25.12 22.71
CA VAL A 102 15.83 -24.60 22.71
C VAL A 102 16.79 -25.61 23.35
N PHE A 103 18.00 -25.68 22.82
CA PHE A 103 19.09 -26.50 23.35
C PHE A 103 20.27 -25.57 23.67
N ILE A 104 20.45 -25.31 24.96
CA ILE A 104 21.42 -24.35 25.48
C ILE A 104 22.80 -25.01 25.59
N ASP A 105 23.75 -24.57 24.77
CA ASP A 105 25.15 -25.00 24.77
C ASP A 105 26.00 -23.95 24.01
N LYS A 106 27.34 -24.05 24.08
CA LYS A 106 28.28 -23.20 23.30
C LYS A 106 28.02 -23.25 21.79
N ASN A 107 27.53 -24.39 21.29
CA ASN A 107 27.09 -24.60 19.91
C ASN A 107 25.58 -24.91 19.86
N GLY A 108 24.85 -24.32 20.80
CA GLY A 108 23.42 -24.55 20.97
C GLY A 108 22.61 -24.19 19.73
N TYR A 109 21.39 -24.71 19.70
CA TYR A 109 20.48 -24.60 18.57
C TYR A 109 19.05 -24.61 19.07
N PHE A 110 18.11 -24.24 18.22
CA PHE A 110 16.70 -24.31 18.55
C PHE A 110 15.89 -24.90 17.40
N LEU A 111 14.71 -25.40 17.74
CA LEU A 111 13.75 -25.98 16.82
C LEU A 111 12.54 -25.06 16.76
N VAL A 112 12.05 -24.84 15.55
CA VAL A 112 10.90 -23.97 15.31
C VAL A 112 9.81 -24.70 14.56
N THR A 113 8.57 -24.25 14.78
CA THR A 113 7.41 -24.66 14.01
C THR A 113 7.01 -23.52 13.09
N PRO A 114 6.93 -23.73 11.76
CA PRO A 114 6.48 -22.68 10.85
C PRO A 114 5.01 -22.33 11.11
N GLU A 115 4.72 -21.04 11.17
CA GLU A 115 3.39 -20.47 11.08
C GLU A 115 3.05 -20.33 9.60
N ILE A 116 2.09 -21.13 9.14
CA ILE A 116 1.62 -21.08 7.76
C ILE A 116 0.41 -20.16 7.74
N GLU A 117 0.62 -18.92 7.32
CA GLU A 117 -0.49 -18.06 6.95
C GLU A 117 -1.08 -18.56 5.62
N PRO A 118 -2.40 -18.82 5.54
CA PRO A 118 -3.04 -19.44 4.37
C PRO A 118 -3.16 -18.49 3.17
N THR A 119 -2.43 -17.39 3.19
CA THR A 119 -2.58 -16.26 2.30
C THR A 119 -1.85 -16.53 0.98
N GLN A 120 -2.39 -17.46 0.20
CA GLN A 120 -1.79 -17.93 -1.04
C GLN A 120 -1.91 -16.88 -2.16
N ILE A 121 -0.79 -16.55 -2.81
CA ILE A 121 -0.82 -15.78 -4.05
C ILE A 121 -1.25 -16.70 -5.19
N VAL A 122 -2.51 -16.58 -5.60
CA VAL A 122 -3.05 -17.28 -6.78
C VAL A 122 -2.38 -16.69 -8.03
N PRO A 123 -1.80 -17.52 -8.92
CA PRO A 123 -1.21 -17.04 -10.16
C PRO A 123 -2.27 -16.37 -11.06
N ILE A 124 -2.02 -15.13 -11.48
CA ILE A 124 -2.86 -14.42 -12.46
C ILE A 124 -2.72 -15.08 -13.85
N VAL A 125 -1.53 -15.60 -14.20
CA VAL A 125 -1.28 -16.26 -15.52
C VAL A 125 -0.42 -17.51 -15.34
N HIS A 126 -0.68 -18.57 -16.13
CA HIS A 126 -0.04 -19.87 -15.97
C HIS A 126 1.35 -20.02 -16.63
N LYS A 127 1.83 -19.08 -17.45
CA LYS A 127 3.06 -19.23 -18.25
C LYS A 127 4.07 -18.10 -17.99
N ASP A 128 5.31 -18.49 -17.69
CA ASP A 128 6.42 -17.58 -17.39
C ASP A 128 7.20 -17.22 -18.68
N TYR A 129 6.82 -16.10 -19.29
CA TYR A 129 7.46 -15.56 -20.51
C TYR A 129 8.79 -14.83 -20.23
N TRP A 130 9.01 -14.45 -18.98
CA TRP A 130 10.14 -13.62 -18.58
C TRP A 130 11.35 -14.43 -18.17
N LYS A 131 11.23 -15.76 -18.07
CA LYS A 131 12.38 -16.65 -17.84
C LYS A 131 13.47 -16.53 -18.91
N GLN A 132 13.09 -16.19 -20.14
CA GLN A 132 14.02 -16.03 -21.27
C GLN A 132 14.53 -14.60 -21.43
N TRP A 133 14.05 -13.66 -20.61
CA TRP A 133 14.43 -12.26 -20.71
C TRP A 133 15.88 -12.08 -20.26
N GLU A 134 16.70 -11.50 -21.13
CA GLU A 134 18.16 -11.43 -20.95
C GLU A 134 18.63 -10.23 -20.13
N THR A 135 17.76 -9.24 -19.89
CA THR A 135 18.10 -8.08 -19.06
C THR A 135 17.83 -8.37 -17.60
N ASP A 136 18.75 -7.99 -16.73
CA ASP A 136 18.52 -8.06 -15.29
C ASP A 136 17.29 -7.23 -14.92
N LEU A 137 16.35 -7.86 -14.21
CA LEU A 137 15.29 -7.13 -13.55
C LEU A 137 15.97 -6.08 -12.63
N PRO A 138 15.53 -4.81 -12.58
CA PRO A 138 16.15 -3.67 -11.90
C PRO A 138 15.82 -3.73 -10.40
N LEU A 139 15.59 -4.95 -9.96
CA LEU A 139 15.25 -5.33 -8.65
C LEU A 139 16.49 -5.07 -7.85
N TYR A 140 16.43 -4.05 -6.98
CA TYR A 140 17.60 -3.71 -6.20
C TYR A 140 18.04 -4.97 -5.43
N PRO A 141 19.36 -5.23 -5.38
CA PRO A 141 19.86 -6.37 -4.64
C PRO A 141 19.38 -6.27 -3.20
N MET A 142 18.90 -7.38 -2.67
CA MET A 142 18.41 -7.40 -1.29
C MET A 142 19.60 -7.33 -0.36
N THR A 143 19.87 -6.13 0.13
CA THR A 143 20.91 -5.88 1.13
C THR A 143 20.42 -6.26 2.53
N GLU A 144 21.37 -6.35 3.44
CA GLU A 144 21.09 -6.64 4.85
C GLU A 144 20.21 -5.56 5.49
N GLU A 145 20.45 -4.29 5.15
CA GLU A 145 19.69 -3.15 5.65
C GLU A 145 18.21 -3.26 5.24
N PHE A 146 17.92 -3.67 4.00
CA PHE A 146 16.52 -3.90 3.57
C PHE A 146 15.85 -5.00 4.36
N LEU A 147 16.58 -6.08 4.62
CA LEU A 147 16.07 -7.21 5.38
C LEU A 147 15.71 -6.83 6.82
N CYS A 148 16.44 -5.89 7.42
CA CYS A 148 16.17 -5.38 8.76
C CYS A 148 14.94 -4.45 8.78
N ILE A 149 14.83 -3.54 7.82
CA ILE A 149 13.68 -2.62 7.71
C ILE A 149 12.37 -3.40 7.54
N GLU A 150 12.36 -4.40 6.65
CA GLU A 150 11.21 -5.25 6.38
C GLU A 150 10.79 -6.07 7.61
N ASP A 151 11.77 -6.68 8.29
CA ASP A 151 11.52 -7.45 9.52
C ASP A 151 10.85 -6.57 10.59
N SER A 152 11.36 -5.34 10.75
CA SER A 152 10.79 -4.36 11.67
C SER A 152 9.36 -4.00 11.32
N VAL A 153 9.08 -3.49 10.11
CA VAL A 153 7.72 -3.04 9.74
C VAL A 153 6.70 -4.15 9.90
N MET A 154 7.04 -5.38 9.50
CA MET A 154 6.13 -6.50 9.59
C MET A 154 5.86 -6.92 11.04
N MET A 155 6.92 -7.12 11.84
CA MET A 155 6.74 -7.57 13.22
C MET A 155 6.04 -6.50 14.06
N MET A 156 6.28 -5.22 13.78
CA MET A 156 5.53 -4.12 14.39
C MET A 156 4.03 -4.20 14.06
N LYS A 157 3.66 -4.41 12.78
CA LYS A 157 2.25 -4.59 12.38
C LYS A 157 1.59 -5.77 13.08
N ASP A 158 2.30 -6.89 13.20
CA ASP A 158 1.76 -8.06 13.87
C ASP A 158 1.53 -7.82 15.38
N ILE A 159 2.53 -7.26 16.06
CA ILE A 159 2.41 -6.92 17.48
C ILE A 159 1.24 -5.97 17.69
N LEU A 160 1.14 -4.92 16.87
CA LEU A 160 0.06 -3.92 16.93
C LEU A 160 -1.32 -4.48 16.55
N GLY A 161 -1.38 -5.60 15.82
CA GLY A 161 -2.62 -6.30 15.50
C GLY A 161 -3.28 -6.98 16.69
N LYS A 162 -2.58 -7.14 17.81
CA LYS A 162 -3.16 -7.69 19.06
C LYS A 162 -4.15 -6.69 19.66
N GLU A 163 -5.25 -7.18 20.24
CA GLU A 163 -6.24 -6.32 20.91
C GLU A 163 -5.62 -5.55 22.08
N GLU A 164 -4.90 -6.25 22.95
CA GLU A 164 -4.16 -5.68 24.08
C GLU A 164 -2.66 -6.01 23.96
N LEU A 165 -1.81 -5.06 24.35
CA LEU A 165 -0.35 -5.21 24.32
C LEU A 165 0.17 -5.45 25.74
N THR A 166 1.03 -6.45 25.89
CA THR A 166 1.75 -6.70 27.13
C THR A 166 3.01 -5.82 27.23
N SER A 167 3.61 -5.72 28.42
CA SER A 167 4.88 -5.00 28.58
C SER A 167 6.02 -5.61 27.75
N ASP A 168 6.02 -6.93 27.54
CA ASP A 168 7.01 -7.60 26.68
C ASP A 168 6.78 -7.23 25.20
N ASP A 169 5.51 -7.12 24.77
CA ASP A 169 5.15 -6.68 23.42
C ASP A 169 5.60 -5.23 23.15
N GLU A 170 5.41 -4.33 24.12
CA GLU A 170 5.88 -2.95 24.01
C GLU A 170 7.41 -2.84 23.93
N GLU A 171 8.14 -3.67 24.67
CA GLU A 171 9.60 -3.73 24.60
C GLU A 171 10.07 -4.25 23.23
N GLU A 172 9.42 -5.29 22.71
CA GLU A 172 9.71 -5.82 21.38
C GLU A 172 9.41 -4.80 20.28
N LEU A 173 8.28 -4.10 20.38
CA LEU A 173 7.88 -3.03 19.47
C LEU A 173 8.88 -1.86 19.48
N MET A 174 9.42 -1.53 20.66
CA MET A 174 10.46 -0.51 20.81
C MET A 174 11.76 -0.91 20.13
N GLU A 175 12.20 -2.16 20.28
CA GLU A 175 13.42 -2.66 19.61
C GLU A 175 13.26 -2.67 18.08
N TYR A 176 12.09 -3.06 17.58
CA TYR A 176 11.79 -2.97 16.15
C TYR A 176 11.75 -1.52 15.65
N THR A 177 11.22 -0.59 16.44
CA THR A 177 11.24 0.85 16.13
C THR A 177 12.67 1.38 16.04
N LYS A 178 13.55 1.05 17.00
CA LYS A 178 14.97 1.44 16.96
C LYS A 178 15.69 0.87 15.75
N ALA A 179 15.49 -0.40 15.45
CA ALA A 179 16.05 -1.05 14.27
C ALA A 179 15.58 -0.34 12.99
N LEU A 180 14.29 0.00 12.92
CA LEU A 180 13.69 0.71 11.80
C LEU A 180 14.25 2.12 11.63
N VAL A 181 14.36 2.91 12.69
CA VAL A 181 14.91 4.28 12.65
C VAL A 181 16.39 4.29 12.27
N THR A 182 17.15 3.30 12.77
CA THR A 182 18.59 3.18 12.51
C THR A 182 18.87 2.81 11.06
N THR A 183 18.16 1.81 10.54
CA THR A 183 18.41 1.26 9.20
C THR A 183 17.56 1.94 8.12
N GLY A 184 16.40 2.47 8.48
CA GLY A 184 15.38 3.05 7.61
C GLY A 184 15.81 4.30 6.87
N LYS A 185 16.88 4.99 7.30
CA LYS A 185 17.50 6.07 6.51
C LYS A 185 18.03 5.59 5.15
N HIS A 186 18.25 4.28 5.02
CA HIS A 186 18.62 3.61 3.78
C HIS A 186 17.41 2.94 3.08
N ALA A 187 16.20 3.03 3.65
CA ALA A 187 14.99 2.49 3.05
C ALA A 187 14.75 3.15 1.70
N LEU A 188 14.54 2.35 0.65
CA LEU A 188 14.42 2.80 -0.74
C LEU A 188 12.98 2.88 -1.23
N TRP A 189 12.00 2.70 -0.33
CA TRP A 189 10.66 2.29 -0.72
C TRP A 189 9.58 3.26 -0.24
N HIS A 190 8.68 3.63 -1.15
CA HIS A 190 7.45 4.39 -0.87
C HIS A 190 6.54 3.71 0.16
N GLU A 191 6.61 2.39 0.31
CA GLU A 191 5.72 1.68 1.23
C GLU A 191 6.35 1.25 2.53
N ALA A 192 7.67 1.42 2.68
CA ALA A 192 8.19 1.62 4.01
C ALA A 192 7.48 2.85 4.60
N LYS A 193 7.24 3.89 3.80
CA LYS A 193 6.44 5.05 4.20
C LYS A 193 4.96 4.72 4.45
N GLU A 194 4.23 4.13 3.49
CA GLU A 194 2.81 3.76 3.73
C GLU A 194 2.65 2.75 4.89
N GLY A 195 3.59 1.81 5.03
CA GLY A 195 3.64 0.87 6.14
C GLY A 195 3.92 1.55 7.49
N MET A 196 4.85 2.50 7.52
CA MET A 196 5.14 3.34 8.70
C MET A 196 3.96 4.24 9.05
N GLU A 197 3.28 4.84 8.07
CA GLU A 197 2.05 5.64 8.28
C GLU A 197 0.94 4.80 8.89
N SER A 198 0.71 3.59 8.37
CA SER A 198 -0.24 2.62 8.95
C SER A 198 0.14 2.22 10.38
N ILE A 199 1.44 2.03 10.66
CA ILE A 199 1.94 1.76 12.01
C ILE A 199 1.69 2.96 12.93
N ILE A 200 1.96 4.19 12.47
CA ILE A 200 1.72 5.42 13.23
C ILE A 200 0.25 5.50 13.63
N ILE A 201 -0.68 5.40 12.67
CA ILE A 201 -2.12 5.45 12.92
C ILE A 201 -2.52 4.39 13.96
N THR A 202 -1.98 3.18 13.84
CA THR A 202 -2.32 2.08 14.77
C THR A 202 -1.72 2.31 16.17
N MET A 203 -0.49 2.82 16.27
CA MET A 203 0.15 3.15 17.54
C MET A 203 -0.56 4.31 18.26
N GLU A 204 -0.96 5.35 17.52
CA GLU A 204 -1.73 6.47 18.06
C GLU A 204 -3.05 6.00 18.67
N ALA A 205 -3.73 5.06 18.00
CA ALA A 205 -4.97 4.47 18.48
C ALA A 205 -4.81 3.60 19.75
N LYS A 206 -3.61 3.08 20.05
CA LYS A 206 -3.35 2.28 21.26
C LYS A 206 -3.09 3.14 22.51
N GLU A 207 -2.85 4.44 22.35
CA GLU A 207 -2.56 5.41 23.40
C GLU A 207 -1.33 5.07 24.29
N GLY A 208 -0.79 6.05 25.02
CA GLY A 208 0.32 5.86 25.97
C GLY A 208 1.66 6.50 25.58
N ASP A 209 2.48 6.83 26.58
CA ASP A 209 3.69 7.65 26.41
C ASP A 209 4.77 6.96 25.57
N LYS A 210 4.92 5.62 25.69
CA LYS A 210 5.85 4.84 24.84
C LYS A 210 5.41 4.85 23.38
N MET A 211 4.11 4.71 23.11
CA MET A 211 3.56 4.76 21.76
C MET A 211 3.80 6.12 21.12
N ARG A 212 3.51 7.21 21.83
CA ARG A 212 3.79 8.58 21.35
C ARG A 212 5.27 8.80 21.03
N TYR A 213 6.17 8.30 21.88
CA TYR A 213 7.60 8.38 21.60
C TYR A 213 7.99 7.65 20.32
N MET A 214 7.53 6.40 20.14
CA MET A 214 7.82 5.63 18.93
C MET A 214 7.24 6.27 17.67
N VAL A 215 6.02 6.80 17.75
CA VAL A 215 5.39 7.55 16.65
C VAL A 215 6.27 8.72 16.21
N ASN A 216 6.70 9.58 17.14
CA ASN A 216 7.56 10.72 16.82
C ASN A 216 8.86 10.30 16.11
N GLU A 217 9.49 9.21 16.56
CA GLU A 217 10.72 8.70 15.92
C GLU A 217 10.48 8.22 14.49
N ILE A 218 9.34 7.56 14.24
CA ILE A 218 8.95 7.09 12.90
C ILE A 218 8.58 8.29 12.00
N GLU A 219 7.85 9.29 12.51
CA GLU A 219 7.53 10.51 11.77
C GLU A 219 8.78 11.32 11.39
N HIS A 220 9.76 11.42 12.30
CA HIS A 220 11.05 12.04 12.00
C HIS A 220 11.81 11.28 10.92
N LEU A 221 11.78 9.94 10.94
CA LEU A 221 12.34 9.14 9.86
C LEU A 221 11.64 9.46 8.54
N LEU A 222 10.30 9.46 8.50
CA LEU A 222 9.51 9.74 7.30
C LEU A 222 9.83 11.10 6.68
N ALA A 223 9.92 12.15 7.51
CA ALA A 223 10.27 13.49 7.06
C ALA A 223 11.66 13.57 6.41
N SER A 224 12.56 12.64 6.74
CA SER A 224 13.93 12.57 6.23
C SER A 224 14.10 11.70 4.97
N MET A 225 13.09 10.93 4.56
CA MET A 225 13.17 10.01 3.43
C MET A 225 13.02 10.72 2.07
N GLY A 226 14.13 11.04 1.41
CA GLY A 226 14.17 11.74 0.10
C GLY A 226 14.54 10.84 -1.09
N ASN A 227 13.64 9.95 -1.53
CA ASN A 227 13.93 8.91 -2.54
C ASN A 227 13.22 9.05 -3.90
N GLU A 228 12.60 10.20 -4.20
CA GLU A 228 11.86 10.43 -5.46
C GLU A 228 12.68 10.10 -6.72
N TRP A 229 14.01 10.32 -6.70
CA TRP A 229 14.87 10.14 -7.87
C TRP A 229 15.02 8.68 -8.34
N ARG A 230 14.92 7.69 -7.45
CA ARG A 230 15.03 6.25 -7.81
C ARG A 230 13.73 5.70 -8.40
N LEU A 231 12.59 6.07 -7.81
CA LEU A 231 11.26 5.83 -8.37
C LEU A 231 11.15 6.46 -9.76
N LYS A 232 11.62 7.70 -9.90
CA LYS A 232 11.72 8.38 -11.18
C LYS A 232 12.53 7.58 -12.21
N LYS A 233 13.68 7.01 -11.83
CA LYS A 233 14.48 6.15 -12.73
C LYS A 233 13.73 4.89 -13.17
N LEU A 234 12.97 4.25 -12.28
CA LEU A 234 12.17 3.06 -12.61
C LEU A 234 11.00 3.41 -13.55
N ARG A 235 10.26 4.48 -13.24
CA ARG A 235 9.13 4.97 -14.05
C ARG A 235 9.56 5.45 -15.44
N GLU A 236 10.65 6.22 -15.52
CA GLU A 236 11.03 6.90 -16.78
C GLU A 236 11.90 6.05 -17.71
N LYS A 237 12.63 5.06 -17.18
CA LYS A 237 13.57 4.26 -17.99
C LYS A 237 13.23 2.80 -18.04
N TRP A 238 12.94 2.20 -16.90
CA TRP A 238 12.88 0.76 -16.82
C TRP A 238 11.52 0.18 -17.20
N LEU A 239 10.43 0.67 -16.60
CA LEU A 239 9.09 0.18 -16.93
C LEU A 239 8.80 0.33 -18.44
N PRO A 240 9.13 1.46 -19.09
CA PRO A 240 9.06 1.56 -20.55
C PRO A 240 9.89 0.50 -21.30
N SER A 241 11.08 0.15 -20.81
CA SER A 241 11.91 -0.89 -21.43
C SER A 241 11.26 -2.28 -21.38
N ILE A 242 10.66 -2.64 -20.24
CA ILE A 242 9.89 -3.88 -20.07
C ILE A 242 8.68 -3.92 -20.99
N LEU A 243 7.90 -2.83 -21.00
CA LEU A 243 6.70 -2.73 -21.83
C LEU A 243 7.01 -2.74 -23.34
N SER A 244 8.26 -2.54 -23.73
CA SER A 244 8.75 -2.59 -25.12
C SER A 244 9.51 -3.89 -25.48
N ALA A 245 9.69 -4.79 -24.52
CA ALA A 245 10.43 -6.03 -24.72
C ALA A 245 9.66 -7.03 -25.61
N GLN A 246 10.39 -7.91 -26.32
CA GLN A 246 9.78 -8.94 -27.16
C GLN A 246 8.92 -9.91 -26.33
N GLU A 247 9.31 -10.16 -25.09
CA GLU A 247 8.58 -10.97 -24.11
C GLU A 247 7.23 -10.37 -23.77
N ALA A 248 7.13 -9.03 -23.68
CA ALA A 248 5.87 -8.33 -23.46
C ALA A 248 4.90 -8.55 -24.62
N ASP A 249 5.39 -8.44 -25.86
CA ASP A 249 4.56 -8.69 -27.03
C ASP A 249 4.12 -10.16 -27.09
N ARG A 250 5.01 -11.12 -26.83
CA ARG A 250 4.63 -12.54 -26.76
C ARG A 250 3.55 -12.80 -25.69
N ALA A 251 3.73 -12.23 -24.50
CA ALA A 251 2.78 -12.37 -23.40
C ALA A 251 1.39 -11.83 -23.78
N TRP A 252 1.33 -10.68 -24.45
CA TRP A 252 0.10 -10.08 -24.95
C TRP A 252 -0.61 -10.97 -25.98
N HIS A 253 0.12 -11.46 -26.99
CA HIS A 253 -0.47 -12.28 -28.05
C HIS A 253 -0.98 -13.63 -27.52
N ASP A 254 -0.22 -14.30 -26.65
CA ASP A 254 -0.65 -15.55 -26.02
C ASP A 254 -1.86 -15.33 -25.11
N TRP A 255 -1.94 -14.20 -24.39
CA TRP A 255 -3.12 -13.84 -23.59
C TRP A 255 -4.37 -13.62 -24.44
N LEU A 256 -4.25 -12.92 -25.58
CA LEU A 256 -5.36 -12.75 -26.52
C LEU A 256 -5.85 -14.09 -27.08
N LEU A 257 -4.93 -14.98 -27.45
CA LEU A 257 -5.26 -16.34 -27.90
C LEU A 257 -6.02 -17.12 -26.81
N LEU A 258 -5.62 -17.01 -25.54
CA LEU A 258 -6.32 -17.62 -24.41
C LEU A 258 -7.75 -17.07 -24.23
N LYS A 259 -7.95 -15.78 -24.46
CA LYS A 259 -9.28 -15.15 -24.44
C LYS A 259 -10.10 -15.44 -25.72
N GLY A 260 -9.55 -16.20 -26.67
CA GLY A 260 -10.21 -16.53 -27.94
C GLY A 260 -10.33 -15.34 -28.89
N ALA A 261 -9.56 -14.28 -28.65
CA ALA A 261 -9.64 -13.03 -29.39
C ALA A 261 -8.52 -12.92 -30.42
N THR A 262 -8.85 -12.38 -31.60
CA THR A 262 -7.84 -12.02 -32.60
C THR A 262 -7.45 -10.55 -32.40
N CYS A 263 -6.19 -10.21 -32.68
CA CYS A 263 -5.66 -8.87 -32.41
C CYS A 263 -6.34 -7.73 -33.20
N HIS A 264 -7.22 -8.05 -34.15
CA HIS A 264 -7.87 -7.14 -35.10
C HIS A 264 -9.34 -6.85 -34.75
N GLU A 265 -9.96 -7.60 -33.83
CA GLU A 265 -11.38 -7.47 -33.48
C GLU A 265 -11.54 -7.48 -31.95
N LEU A 266 -11.16 -6.38 -31.30
CA LEU A 266 -11.38 -6.20 -29.86
C LEU A 266 -12.45 -5.13 -29.64
N GLU A 267 -13.58 -5.52 -29.08
CA GLU A 267 -14.63 -4.59 -28.67
C GLU A 267 -14.24 -3.88 -27.35
N ASN A 268 -14.52 -2.57 -27.27
CA ASN A 268 -14.16 -1.77 -26.10
C ASN A 268 -14.81 -2.29 -24.80
N LEU A 269 -16.07 -2.71 -24.85
CA LEU A 269 -16.77 -3.27 -23.68
C LEU A 269 -16.10 -4.55 -23.17
N GLN A 270 -15.64 -5.40 -24.07
CA GLN A 270 -14.96 -6.64 -23.73
C GLN A 270 -13.58 -6.37 -23.13
N MET A 271 -12.83 -5.43 -23.71
CA MET A 271 -11.53 -5.00 -23.16
C MET A 271 -11.66 -4.36 -21.77
N MET A 272 -12.71 -3.58 -21.53
CA MET A 272 -13.01 -3.01 -20.21
C MET A 272 -13.32 -4.10 -19.18
N SER A 273 -14.13 -5.10 -19.57
CA SER A 273 -14.46 -6.23 -18.68
C SER A 273 -13.21 -7.00 -18.27
N TRP A 274 -12.29 -7.24 -19.21
CA TRP A 274 -11.02 -7.88 -18.91
C TRP A 274 -10.09 -7.03 -18.07
N LEU A 275 -10.10 -5.70 -18.25
CA LEU A 275 -9.33 -4.78 -17.42
C LEU A 275 -9.84 -4.82 -15.97
N GLU A 276 -11.14 -4.87 -15.74
CA GLU A 276 -11.71 -4.95 -14.39
C GLU A 276 -11.49 -6.28 -13.69
N GLU A 277 -11.60 -7.39 -14.44
CA GLU A 277 -11.17 -8.71 -13.94
C GLU A 277 -9.73 -8.64 -13.45
N LEU A 278 -8.83 -8.06 -14.26
CA LEU A 278 -7.40 -7.94 -13.92
C LEU A 278 -7.15 -7.03 -12.71
N GLU A 279 -7.82 -5.88 -12.60
CA GLU A 279 -7.69 -4.99 -11.45
C GLU A 279 -8.23 -5.64 -10.16
N THR A 280 -9.28 -6.46 -10.28
CA THR A 280 -9.83 -7.25 -9.18
C THR A 280 -8.85 -8.35 -8.76
N GLU A 281 -8.24 -9.05 -9.71
CA GLU A 281 -7.20 -10.04 -9.41
C GLU A 281 -5.98 -9.41 -8.74
N LEU A 282 -5.53 -8.26 -9.24
CA LEU A 282 -4.40 -7.50 -8.69
C LEU A 282 -4.67 -6.99 -7.27
N SER A 283 -5.90 -6.52 -6.98
CA SER A 283 -6.29 -6.07 -5.63
C SER A 283 -6.46 -7.22 -4.65
N ASN A 284 -6.78 -8.42 -5.13
CA ASN A 284 -6.89 -9.62 -4.31
C ASN A 284 -5.56 -10.33 -4.05
N ILE A 285 -4.44 -9.92 -4.65
CA ILE A 285 -3.12 -10.41 -4.25
C ILE A 285 -2.89 -9.93 -2.82
N SER A 286 -3.04 -10.81 -1.84
CA SER A 286 -2.99 -10.42 -0.44
C SER A 286 -1.63 -9.87 0.02
N ALA A 287 -0.54 -10.21 -0.67
CA ALA A 287 0.77 -9.59 -0.46
C ALA A 287 0.83 -8.11 -0.91
N LEU A 288 -0.16 -7.66 -1.69
CA LEU A 288 -0.30 -6.31 -2.24
C LEU A 288 -1.60 -5.61 -1.79
N ALA A 289 -2.54 -6.33 -1.18
CA ALA A 289 -3.94 -5.91 -0.94
C ALA A 289 -4.13 -4.72 0.02
N HIS A 290 -3.12 -4.36 0.82
CA HIS A 290 -3.18 -3.22 1.74
C HIS A 290 -2.67 -1.91 1.12
N TYR A 291 -2.30 -1.92 -0.16
CA TYR A 291 -1.59 -0.83 -0.82
C TYR A 291 -2.27 -0.47 -2.14
N SER A 292 -2.21 0.82 -2.53
CA SER A 292 -2.84 1.29 -3.77
C SER A 292 -2.22 0.61 -4.99
N ASN A 293 -3.05 0.05 -5.89
CA ASN A 293 -2.64 -0.56 -7.16
C ASN A 293 -2.39 0.47 -8.28
N ASP A 294 -2.31 1.76 -7.90
CA ASP A 294 -2.24 2.86 -8.85
C ASP A 294 -0.82 3.13 -9.33
N ASP A 295 0.19 2.40 -8.85
CA ASP A 295 1.57 2.53 -9.33
C ASP A 295 2.20 1.15 -9.56
N GLU A 296 2.37 0.79 -10.84
CA GLU A 296 2.98 -0.48 -11.25
C GLU A 296 4.46 -0.58 -10.82
N ALA A 297 5.20 0.53 -10.80
CA ALA A 297 6.57 0.53 -10.31
C ALA A 297 6.58 0.31 -8.81
N ALA A 298 5.67 0.94 -8.06
CA ALA A 298 5.49 0.66 -6.64
C ALA A 298 5.09 -0.80 -6.42
N MET A 299 4.14 -1.35 -7.19
CA MET A 299 3.72 -2.76 -7.13
C MET A 299 4.83 -3.75 -7.47
N LEU A 300 5.69 -3.46 -8.45
CA LEU A 300 6.82 -4.33 -8.78
C LEU A 300 7.89 -4.27 -7.71
N ILE A 301 8.15 -3.08 -7.19
CA ILE A 301 8.95 -2.90 -5.99
C ILE A 301 8.32 -3.72 -4.84
N ARG A 302 7.00 -3.67 -4.62
CA ARG A 302 6.29 -4.52 -3.64
C ARG A 302 6.54 -5.97 -3.87
N ALA A 303 6.17 -6.49 -5.02
CA ALA A 303 6.21 -7.90 -5.31
C ALA A 303 7.62 -8.46 -5.17
N HIS A 304 8.62 -7.67 -5.54
CA HIS A 304 10.01 -8.01 -5.32
C HIS A 304 10.38 -8.03 -3.83
N TYR A 305 9.94 -7.04 -3.06
CA TYR A 305 10.30 -6.90 -1.64
C TYR A 305 9.43 -7.68 -0.65
N THR A 306 8.16 -7.94 -0.96
CA THR A 306 7.30 -8.98 -0.37
C THR A 306 7.71 -10.37 -0.85
N ARG A 307 8.69 -10.40 -1.76
CA ARG A 307 9.42 -11.56 -2.25
C ARG A 307 8.49 -12.69 -2.67
N ILE A 308 7.49 -12.32 -3.46
CA ILE A 308 6.67 -13.31 -4.14
C ILE A 308 7.61 -14.19 -4.98
N PRO A 309 7.42 -15.52 -5.03
CA PRO A 309 8.31 -16.41 -5.77
C PRO A 309 8.58 -15.87 -7.18
N LEU A 310 9.81 -16.03 -7.70
CA LEU A 310 10.23 -15.38 -8.96
C LEU A 310 9.28 -15.67 -10.13
N ASP A 311 8.71 -16.87 -10.19
CA ASP A 311 7.67 -17.23 -11.16
C ASP A 311 6.40 -16.38 -10.99
N LYS A 312 5.98 -16.09 -9.75
CA LYS A 312 4.86 -15.19 -9.42
C LYS A 312 5.19 -13.73 -9.72
N PHE A 313 6.42 -13.32 -9.45
CA PHE A 313 6.93 -12.00 -9.80
C PHE A 313 6.84 -11.76 -11.31
N ARG A 314 7.26 -12.74 -12.09
CA ARG A 314 7.18 -12.70 -13.55
C ARG A 314 5.74 -12.75 -14.07
N GLN A 315 4.84 -13.44 -13.40
CA GLN A 315 3.41 -13.38 -13.73
C GLN A 315 2.82 -11.99 -13.48
N LEU A 316 3.26 -11.30 -12.42
CA LEU A 316 2.85 -9.93 -12.16
C LEU A 316 3.34 -8.97 -13.27
N LEU A 317 4.56 -9.16 -13.78
CA LEU A 317 5.04 -8.42 -14.96
C LEU A 317 4.14 -8.64 -16.18
N THR A 318 3.68 -9.88 -16.39
CA THR A 318 2.72 -10.19 -17.47
C THR A 318 1.39 -9.48 -17.24
N ALA A 319 0.87 -9.46 -16.00
CA ALA A 319 -0.34 -8.72 -15.66
C ALA A 319 -0.21 -7.22 -16.01
N PHE A 320 0.92 -6.59 -15.68
CA PHE A 320 1.15 -5.17 -16.02
C PHE A 320 1.30 -4.92 -17.51
N VAL A 321 1.93 -5.84 -18.26
CA VAL A 321 1.93 -5.75 -19.72
C VAL A 321 0.50 -5.79 -20.27
N ILE A 322 -0.33 -6.71 -19.80
CA ILE A 322 -1.73 -6.82 -20.25
C ILE A 322 -2.50 -5.55 -19.88
N ARG A 323 -2.33 -5.05 -18.65
CA ARG A 323 -2.94 -3.82 -18.15
C ARG A 323 -2.56 -2.61 -19.02
N ASP A 324 -1.27 -2.40 -19.28
CA ASP A 324 -0.77 -1.32 -20.15
C ASP A 324 -1.39 -1.40 -21.56
N ARG A 325 -1.41 -2.60 -22.16
CA ARG A 325 -1.94 -2.80 -23.52
C ARG A 325 -3.45 -2.57 -23.60
N LEU A 326 -4.22 -3.04 -22.61
CA LEU A 326 -5.66 -2.77 -22.52
C LEU A 326 -5.91 -1.27 -22.37
N ARG A 327 -5.24 -0.60 -21.43
CA ARG A 327 -5.40 0.84 -21.18
C ARG A 327 -5.03 1.68 -22.43
N LYS A 328 -3.93 1.35 -23.12
CA LYS A 328 -3.57 2.01 -24.39
C LYS A 328 -4.63 1.85 -25.46
N ARG A 329 -5.19 0.65 -25.65
CA ARG A 329 -6.24 0.41 -26.66
C ARG A 329 -7.56 1.11 -26.31
N LEU A 330 -7.83 1.27 -25.02
CA LEU A 330 -9.01 1.98 -24.49
C LEU A 330 -8.82 3.50 -24.42
N GLY A 331 -7.63 4.03 -24.71
CA GLY A 331 -7.32 5.46 -24.58
C GLY A 331 -7.23 5.96 -23.14
N LEU A 332 -7.02 5.05 -22.17
CA LEU A 332 -6.90 5.37 -20.75
C LEU A 332 -5.45 5.81 -20.40
N PRO A 333 -5.28 6.66 -19.36
CA PRO A 333 -3.94 7.07 -18.92
C PRO A 333 -3.12 5.88 -18.43
N THR A 334 -1.82 5.84 -18.78
CA THR A 334 -0.87 4.76 -18.45
C THR A 334 0.16 5.14 -17.40
N ASN A 335 0.22 6.43 -17.01
CA ASN A 335 1.28 6.97 -16.13
C ASN A 335 0.74 7.44 -14.77
N ASP A 336 -0.57 7.70 -14.70
CA ASP A 336 -1.34 7.95 -13.48
C ASP A 336 -2.57 7.06 -13.59
N PHE A 337 -2.80 6.25 -12.56
CA PHE A 337 -3.84 5.23 -12.58
C PHE A 337 -4.92 5.65 -11.58
N PRO A 338 -5.81 6.60 -11.92
CA PRO A 338 -7.01 6.78 -11.12
C PRO A 338 -7.77 5.44 -11.09
N PRO A 339 -8.53 5.16 -10.01
CA PRO A 339 -9.31 3.95 -9.89
C PRO A 339 -10.08 3.72 -11.19
N THR A 340 -9.92 2.53 -11.77
CA THR A 340 -10.54 2.16 -13.03
C THR A 340 -12.03 2.48 -12.91
N PRO A 341 -12.58 3.36 -13.78
CA PRO A 341 -14.01 3.60 -13.77
C PRO A 341 -14.69 2.24 -13.97
N SER A 342 -15.49 1.81 -13.00
CA SER A 342 -16.17 0.51 -13.01
C SER A 342 -16.99 0.32 -14.28
N LEU A 343 -17.25 -0.93 -14.69
CA LEU A 343 -17.99 -1.22 -15.92
C LEU A 343 -19.36 -0.59 -15.82
N SER A 344 -19.91 -0.57 -14.60
CA SER A 344 -21.14 0.13 -14.26
C SER A 344 -21.04 1.61 -14.62
N SER A 345 -19.98 2.31 -14.23
CA SER A 345 -19.82 3.74 -14.51
C SER A 345 -19.60 4.05 -16.00
N GLN A 346 -18.91 3.20 -16.77
CA GLN A 346 -18.76 3.41 -18.22
C GLN A 346 -20.00 2.99 -19.01
N MET A 347 -20.69 1.92 -18.61
CA MET A 347 -22.00 1.56 -19.18
C MET A 347 -23.05 2.63 -18.83
N GLU A 348 -23.01 3.18 -17.63
CA GLU A 348 -23.83 4.33 -17.20
C GLU A 348 -23.49 5.57 -18.02
N ASN A 349 -22.21 5.93 -18.19
CA ASN A 349 -21.81 7.06 -19.03
C ASN A 349 -22.21 6.87 -20.50
N TYR A 350 -22.02 5.68 -21.07
CA TYR A 350 -22.46 5.36 -22.43
C TYR A 350 -23.99 5.40 -22.56
N LEU A 351 -24.72 4.93 -21.55
CA LEU A 351 -26.18 5.01 -21.49
C LEU A 351 -26.63 6.47 -21.40
N ILE A 352 -26.01 7.28 -20.54
CA ILE A 352 -26.27 8.72 -20.42
C ILE A 352 -26.01 9.41 -21.77
N ASP A 353 -24.86 9.18 -22.39
CA ASP A 353 -24.50 9.75 -23.69
C ASP A 353 -25.50 9.36 -24.78
N THR A 354 -25.92 8.09 -24.80
CA THR A 354 -26.91 7.58 -25.76
C THR A 354 -28.28 8.21 -25.53
N ILE A 355 -28.73 8.33 -24.28
CA ILE A 355 -30.01 8.96 -23.92
C ILE A 355 -29.97 10.46 -24.24
N ILE A 356 -28.87 11.16 -23.91
CA ILE A 356 -28.69 12.58 -24.26
C ILE A 356 -28.75 12.76 -25.77
N LYS A 357 -28.03 11.94 -26.54
CA LYS A 357 -28.03 12.02 -28.01
C LYS A 357 -29.39 11.68 -28.61
N TYR A 358 -30.09 10.67 -28.08
CA TYR A 358 -31.43 10.32 -28.51
C TYR A 358 -32.43 11.43 -28.17
N SER A 359 -32.32 12.02 -26.98
CA SER A 359 -33.16 13.14 -26.56
C SER A 359 -33.08 14.29 -27.55
N GLN A 360 -31.90 14.56 -28.12
CA GLN A 360 -31.70 15.63 -29.11
C GLN A 360 -32.52 15.41 -30.40
N THR A 361 -32.93 14.18 -30.70
CA THR A 361 -33.79 13.86 -31.86
C THR A 361 -35.28 14.05 -31.60
N LEU A 362 -35.70 14.14 -30.32
CA LEU A 362 -37.09 14.28 -29.93
C LEU A 362 -37.60 15.71 -30.14
N SER A 363 -38.85 15.85 -30.57
CA SER A 363 -39.48 17.13 -30.92
C SER A 363 -40.45 17.67 -29.86
N LYS A 364 -40.79 16.87 -28.84
CA LYS A 364 -41.68 17.28 -27.75
C LYS A 364 -40.93 17.38 -26.44
N ARG A 365 -41.22 18.43 -25.68
CA ARG A 365 -40.64 18.66 -24.35
C ARG A 365 -40.96 17.54 -23.36
N GLU A 366 -42.20 17.06 -23.38
CA GLU A 366 -42.69 15.99 -22.48
C GLU A 366 -41.88 14.70 -22.63
N ASP A 367 -41.54 14.32 -23.87
CA ASP A 367 -40.75 13.10 -24.15
C ASP A 367 -39.31 13.24 -23.63
N VAL A 368 -38.75 14.46 -23.65
CA VAL A 368 -37.42 14.76 -23.11
C VAL A 368 -37.43 14.79 -21.58
N GLU A 369 -38.49 15.30 -20.95
CA GLU A 369 -38.66 15.29 -19.49
C GLU A 369 -38.78 13.86 -18.94
N VAL A 370 -39.39 12.94 -19.69
CA VAL A 370 -39.44 11.50 -19.33
C VAL A 370 -38.03 10.90 -19.30
N LEU A 371 -37.20 11.19 -20.30
CA LEU A 371 -35.81 10.72 -20.34
C LEU A 371 -34.96 11.34 -19.22
N GLN A 372 -35.16 12.63 -18.94
CA GLN A 372 -34.48 13.33 -17.84
C GLN A 372 -34.84 12.73 -16.48
N ARG A 373 -36.12 12.41 -16.24
CA ARG A 373 -36.57 11.74 -15.01
C ARG A 373 -36.04 10.32 -14.90
N PHE A 374 -36.00 9.58 -16.01
CA PHE A 374 -35.43 8.24 -16.06
C PHE A 374 -33.96 8.26 -15.63
N ILE A 375 -33.15 9.20 -16.17
CA ILE A 375 -31.75 9.38 -15.78
C ILE A 375 -31.63 9.65 -14.26
N TYR A 376 -32.44 10.55 -13.70
CA TYR A 376 -32.41 10.87 -12.28
C TYR A 376 -32.93 9.76 -11.36
N HIS A 377 -33.74 8.85 -11.87
CA HIS A 377 -34.30 7.75 -11.09
C HIS A 377 -33.38 6.53 -11.07
N GLU A 378 -32.78 6.19 -12.22
CA GLU A 378 -32.01 4.96 -12.38
C GLU A 378 -30.51 5.15 -12.10
N ILE A 379 -29.98 6.37 -12.21
CA ILE A 379 -28.56 6.64 -12.00
C ILE A 379 -28.34 7.27 -10.63
N SER A 380 -27.77 6.48 -9.72
CA SER A 380 -27.60 6.84 -8.30
C SER A 380 -26.64 8.02 -8.08
N TYR A 381 -25.70 8.24 -9.00
CA TYR A 381 -24.76 9.36 -8.95
C TYR A 381 -24.48 9.89 -10.36
N LEU A 382 -24.84 11.15 -10.62
CA LEU A 382 -24.50 11.84 -11.86
C LEU A 382 -23.24 12.71 -11.66
N PRO A 383 -22.15 12.49 -12.43
CA PRO A 383 -21.00 13.39 -12.43
C PRO A 383 -21.42 14.84 -12.74
N PRO A 384 -20.76 15.86 -12.17
CA PRO A 384 -21.14 17.27 -12.35
C PRO A 384 -21.26 17.71 -13.81
N GLU A 385 -20.39 17.20 -14.67
CA GLU A 385 -20.36 17.47 -16.11
C GLU A 385 -21.63 16.94 -16.83
N TYR A 386 -22.06 15.73 -16.51
CA TYR A 386 -23.29 15.15 -17.03
C TYR A 386 -24.54 15.77 -16.41
N LYS A 387 -24.49 16.12 -15.12
CA LYS A 387 -25.62 16.77 -14.42
C LYS A 387 -26.01 18.06 -15.12
N HIS A 388 -25.01 18.88 -15.45
CA HIS A 388 -25.23 20.12 -16.19
C HIS A 388 -25.83 19.88 -17.58
N GLN A 389 -25.44 18.81 -18.29
CA GLN A 389 -26.03 18.49 -19.59
C GLN A 389 -27.48 18.00 -19.48
N VAL A 390 -27.75 17.16 -18.47
CA VAL A 390 -29.07 16.59 -18.20
C VAL A 390 -30.06 17.65 -17.72
N ASP A 391 -29.63 18.58 -16.86
CA ASP A 391 -30.41 19.74 -16.42
C ASP A 391 -30.82 20.64 -17.61
N ASN A 392 -29.95 20.73 -18.61
CA ASN A 392 -30.16 21.60 -19.76
C ASN A 392 -30.88 20.93 -20.96
N LEU A 393 -31.28 19.65 -20.86
CA LEU A 393 -31.94 18.94 -21.96
C LEU A 393 -33.24 19.61 -22.43
N THR A 394 -33.95 20.27 -21.51
CA THR A 394 -35.22 20.95 -21.81
C THR A 394 -35.04 22.41 -22.23
N GLU A 395 -33.83 22.99 -22.12
CA GLU A 395 -33.62 24.43 -22.37
C GLU A 395 -33.99 24.85 -23.80
N ARG A 396 -33.79 23.98 -24.79
CA ARG A 396 -34.13 24.24 -26.19
C ARG A 396 -35.63 24.41 -26.46
N PHE A 397 -36.50 24.04 -25.51
CA PHE A 397 -37.95 24.20 -25.60
C PHE A 397 -38.47 25.40 -24.80
N LEU A 398 -37.58 26.15 -24.14
CA LEU A 398 -37.94 27.37 -23.42
C LEU A 398 -38.05 28.53 -24.40
N SER A 399 -39.02 29.43 -24.18
CA SER A 399 -39.04 30.74 -24.84
C SER A 399 -37.88 31.61 -24.32
N GLU A 400 -37.45 32.59 -25.11
CA GLU A 400 -36.38 33.54 -24.73
C GLU A 400 -36.64 34.20 -23.36
N GLU A 401 -37.90 34.51 -23.06
CA GLU A 401 -38.37 35.08 -21.80
C GLU A 401 -38.26 34.10 -20.62
N ALA A 402 -38.60 32.82 -20.84
CA ALA A 402 -38.44 31.77 -19.82
C ALA A 402 -36.96 31.48 -19.53
N ARG A 403 -36.12 31.60 -20.55
CA ARG A 403 -34.66 31.43 -20.45
C ARG A 403 -34.02 32.54 -19.61
N GLN A 404 -34.42 33.79 -19.84
CA GLN A 404 -34.00 34.93 -19.01
C GLN A 404 -34.49 34.81 -17.56
N GLY A 405 -35.72 34.32 -17.36
CA GLY A 405 -36.27 34.09 -16.01
C GLY A 405 -35.49 33.06 -15.18
N LEU A 406 -35.06 31.96 -15.80
CA LEU A 406 -34.23 30.94 -15.13
C LEU A 406 -32.82 31.43 -14.83
N GLN A 407 -32.22 32.20 -15.73
CA GLN A 407 -30.89 32.77 -15.54
C GLN A 407 -30.87 33.78 -14.38
N ILE A 408 -31.91 34.61 -14.26
CA ILE A 408 -32.10 35.52 -13.12
C ILE A 408 -32.27 34.74 -11.81
N LYS A 409 -33.02 33.63 -11.84
CA LYS A 409 -33.27 32.80 -10.65
C LYS A 409 -32.01 32.06 -10.17
N ALA A 410 -31.21 31.52 -11.09
CA ALA A 410 -29.93 30.88 -10.77
C ALA A 410 -28.90 31.88 -10.20
N ILE A 411 -28.86 33.11 -10.74
CA ILE A 411 -28.04 34.19 -10.17
C ILE A 411 -28.52 34.53 -8.75
N HIS A 412 -29.83 34.57 -8.52
CA HIS A 412 -30.40 34.84 -7.20
C HIS A 412 -30.04 33.76 -6.18
N GLU A 413 -30.17 32.48 -6.54
CA GLU A 413 -29.79 31.34 -5.68
C GLU A 413 -28.28 31.31 -5.38
N GLN A 414 -27.41 31.60 -6.36
CA GLN A 414 -25.97 31.74 -6.12
C GLN A 414 -25.65 32.92 -5.21
N THR A 415 -26.39 34.02 -5.33
CA THR A 415 -26.20 35.23 -4.50
C THR A 415 -26.62 34.97 -3.05
N GLU A 416 -27.71 34.22 -2.83
CA GLU A 416 -28.14 33.81 -1.49
C GLU A 416 -27.17 32.79 -0.86
N ALA A 417 -26.66 31.82 -1.62
CA ALA A 417 -25.62 30.91 -1.15
C ALA A 417 -24.32 31.65 -0.77
N LEU A 418 -23.93 32.69 -1.52
CA LEU A 418 -22.79 33.56 -1.20
C LEU A 418 -23.03 34.38 0.08
N LYS A 419 -24.27 34.83 0.34
CA LYS A 419 -24.61 35.51 1.60
C LYS A 419 -24.56 34.56 2.80
N GLU A 420 -24.98 33.31 2.65
CA GLU A 420 -24.84 32.29 3.70
C GLU A 420 -23.37 31.95 3.99
N VAL A 421 -22.52 31.88 2.95
CA VAL A 421 -21.07 31.71 3.12
C VAL A 421 -20.43 32.93 3.80
N ALA A 422 -20.89 34.14 3.50
CA ALA A 422 -20.42 35.38 4.13
C ALA A 422 -20.87 35.54 5.60
N MET A 423 -21.85 34.76 6.08
CA MET A 423 -22.28 34.74 7.49
C MET A 423 -21.53 33.73 8.37
N LYS A 424 -20.60 32.94 7.82
CA LYS A 424 -19.64 32.17 8.63
C LYS A 424 -18.58 33.11 9.24
N PRO A 425 -18.11 32.87 10.48
CA PRO A 425 -17.27 33.84 11.17
C PRO A 425 -15.97 34.09 10.41
N THR A 426 -15.75 35.36 10.07
CA THR A 426 -14.50 35.88 9.54
C THR A 426 -13.39 35.57 10.53
N ILE A 427 -12.47 34.67 10.17
CA ILE A 427 -11.17 34.59 10.84
C ILE A 427 -10.49 35.93 10.56
N LYS A 428 -10.42 36.80 11.57
CA LYS A 428 -9.52 37.96 11.52
C LYS A 428 -8.10 37.42 11.52
N ALA A 429 -7.46 37.44 10.36
CA ALA A 429 -6.01 37.35 10.29
C ALA A 429 -5.44 38.63 10.89
N GLU A 430 -5.09 38.61 12.18
CA GLU A 430 -4.17 39.59 12.74
C GLU A 430 -2.75 39.22 12.28
N HIS A 431 -2.21 40.02 11.38
CA HIS A 431 -0.80 40.01 11.03
C HIS A 431 0.03 40.24 12.29
N TYR A 432 0.78 39.24 12.75
CA TYR A 432 1.86 39.45 13.71
C TYR A 432 3.19 39.62 12.97
N HIS A 433 3.65 40.87 12.93
CA HIS A 433 5.01 41.23 12.60
C HIS A 433 6.00 40.62 13.61
N ALA A 434 7.17 40.21 13.10
CA ALA A 434 8.30 39.77 13.90
C ALA A 434 8.78 40.84 14.89
N GLY A 435 9.03 40.44 16.14
CA GLY A 435 9.66 41.28 17.16
C GLY A 435 9.80 40.60 18.52
N SER A 436 10.99 40.04 18.79
CA SER A 436 11.69 39.86 20.09
C SER A 436 10.96 39.64 21.43
N SER A 437 11.54 38.70 22.22
CA SER A 437 11.45 38.48 23.70
C SER A 437 10.50 37.34 24.15
N THR A 438 11.02 36.18 24.60
CA THR A 438 11.46 35.71 25.94
C THR A 438 10.37 35.07 26.82
N PHE A 439 10.56 33.77 27.09
CA PHE A 439 10.21 32.98 28.29
C PHE A 439 8.74 32.68 28.69
N ASP A 440 8.50 31.37 28.79
CA ASP A 440 7.78 30.56 29.80
C ASP A 440 6.30 30.77 30.19
N ASP A 441 5.69 29.58 30.32
CA ASP A 441 4.75 29.10 31.34
C ASP A 441 3.21 29.15 31.16
N HIS A 442 2.67 27.92 31.24
CA HIS A 442 1.38 27.48 31.78
C HIS A 442 0.05 27.71 31.01
N SER A 443 -0.45 26.58 30.46
CA SER A 443 -1.82 26.05 30.56
C SER A 443 -2.96 27.05 30.85
N LYS A 444 -3.90 27.23 29.91
CA LYS A 444 -5.31 27.56 30.22
C LYS A 444 -6.32 26.92 29.27
N HIS A 445 -7.26 26.22 29.90
CA HIS A 445 -8.49 25.66 29.36
C HIS A 445 -9.31 26.68 28.55
N LEU A 446 -9.91 26.23 27.44
CA LEU A 446 -10.89 27.01 26.68
C LEU A 446 -12.28 26.88 27.34
N HIS A 447 -12.79 27.98 27.88
CA HIS A 447 -14.20 28.12 28.28
C HIS A 447 -15.03 28.51 27.07
N PHE A 448 -16.12 27.78 26.81
CA PHE A 448 -17.18 28.17 25.88
C PHE A 448 -18.30 28.86 26.67
N ASP A 449 -18.53 30.15 26.44
CA ASP A 449 -19.75 30.84 26.88
C ASP A 449 -20.71 30.98 25.69
N HIS A 450 -21.90 30.40 25.85
CA HIS A 450 -23.05 30.62 24.97
C HIS A 450 -23.70 31.96 25.31
N GLN A 451 -23.87 32.86 24.33
CA GLN A 451 -24.78 33.99 24.47
C GLN A 451 -26.18 33.64 23.96
N ALA A 452 -27.15 33.74 24.88
CA ALA A 452 -28.57 33.66 24.64
C ALA A 452 -29.12 34.96 24.02
N THR A 453 -30.18 34.79 23.24
CA THR A 453 -31.07 35.79 22.62
C THR A 453 -31.64 36.83 23.59
N GLY A 454 -31.81 38.08 23.14
CA GLY A 454 -32.69 39.05 23.80
C GLY A 454 -32.65 40.48 23.25
N ASP A 455 -33.72 40.83 22.53
CA ASP A 455 -34.40 42.13 22.42
C ASP A 455 -33.86 43.31 21.55
N SER A 456 -34.64 43.59 20.51
CA SER A 456 -34.73 44.85 19.73
C SER A 456 -35.33 45.99 20.59
N PRO A 457 -35.14 47.30 20.26
CA PRO A 457 -35.97 47.94 19.23
C PRO A 457 -35.33 49.08 18.38
N LEU A 458 -35.69 49.08 17.09
CA LEU A 458 -36.26 50.19 16.28
C LEU A 458 -35.69 51.63 16.36
N LEU A 459 -35.05 52.02 15.24
CA LEU A 459 -35.14 53.31 14.50
C LEU A 459 -34.54 54.62 15.09
N PRO A 460 -34.23 55.62 14.21
CA PRO A 460 -33.10 56.54 14.34
C PRO A 460 -33.51 57.95 14.79
N THR A 461 -32.52 58.76 15.20
CA THR A 461 -32.62 60.22 15.24
C THR A 461 -31.38 60.85 14.62
N GLU A 462 -31.64 61.68 13.62
CA GLU A 462 -30.74 62.64 12.96
C GLU A 462 -30.08 63.59 13.97
N ILE A 463 -28.80 63.93 13.73
CA ILE A 463 -28.34 65.27 13.35
C ILE A 463 -27.25 65.10 12.28
#